data_AF-A0A6B3AYE9-F1
#
_entry.id   AF-A0A6B3AYE9-F1
#
_cell.length_a   1.000
_cell.length_b   1.000
_cell.length_c   1.000
_cell.angle_alpha   90.00
_cell.angle_beta   90.00
_cell.angle_gamma   90.00
#
_symmetry.space_group_name_H-M   'P 1'
#
loop_
_entity.id
_entity.type
_entity.pdbx_description
1 polymer ?
#
loop_
_entity_poly.entity_id
_entity_poly.type
_entity_poly.pdbx_seq_one_letter_code
_entity_poly.pdbx_strand_id
1 'polypeptide(L)'
;MTAGKLEATGTTGSGLGTIDSVVGSCPIGGIEYTVTKSAPAWAIDIVGQNPSHTNWVDVRISGVSTHWAGFGCVADVKGTLYGHYENDTGNLVISDTSGGLIASNVNCMGLINDGDVVTLKSSWHMAMASTGKAPLIKTS
;
A
#
# COMPACT_ATOMS: atom_id res chain seq x y z
N MET A 1 -9.54 -8.60 7.60
CA MET A 1 -8.38 -9.22 6.94
C MET A 1 -7.18 -8.32 7.22
N THR A 2 -6.05 -8.88 7.64
CA THR A 2 -4.82 -8.14 7.89
C THR A 2 -3.95 -8.18 6.64
N ALA A 3 -3.62 -7.03 6.05
CA ALA A 3 -2.84 -6.97 4.80
C ALA A 3 -1.32 -6.92 5.04
N GLY A 4 -0.88 -6.52 6.23
CA GLY A 4 0.54 -6.36 6.54
C GLY A 4 0.86 -6.46 8.03
N LYS A 5 2.15 -6.55 8.31
CA LYS A 5 2.74 -6.65 9.64
C LYS A 5 3.54 -5.38 9.94
N LEU A 6 3.30 -4.80 11.11
CA LEU A 6 4.12 -3.70 11.63
C LEU A 6 5.19 -4.26 12.56
N GLU A 7 6.42 -3.84 12.32
CA GLU A 7 7.54 -4.02 13.24
C GLU A 7 7.65 -2.78 14.12
N ALA A 8 7.91 -2.95 15.42
CA ALA A 8 7.99 -1.81 16.32
C ALA A 8 9.24 -0.97 16.02
N THR A 9 9.09 0.22 15.43
CA THR A 9 10.21 1.13 15.18
C THR A 9 10.05 2.46 15.91
N GLY A 10 11.09 2.83 16.66
CA GLY A 10 11.21 4.08 17.40
C GLY A 10 12.12 5.11 16.73
N THR A 11 12.44 4.94 15.44
CA THR A 11 13.42 5.79 14.73
C THR A 11 12.98 6.09 13.30
N THR A 12 13.02 7.37 12.97
CA THR A 12 12.84 7.94 11.62
C THR A 12 13.85 7.30 10.65
N GLY A 13 13.40 6.79 9.50
CA GLY A 13 14.26 6.15 8.49
C GLY A 13 14.55 4.65 8.67
N SER A 14 13.98 3.99 9.68
CA SER A 14 13.99 2.52 9.83
C SER A 14 12.64 1.93 9.40
N GLY A 15 12.65 0.91 8.55
CA GLY A 15 11.43 0.30 7.99
C GLY A 15 10.39 -0.04 9.05
N LEU A 16 9.17 0.50 8.87
CA LEU A 16 8.03 0.36 9.76
C LEU A 16 7.43 -1.05 9.75
N GLY A 17 7.56 -1.77 8.63
CA GLY A 17 6.98 -3.09 8.49
C GLY A 17 6.89 -3.54 7.05
N THR A 18 6.14 -4.62 6.83
CA THR A 18 5.96 -5.23 5.51
C THR A 18 4.48 -5.49 5.22
N ILE A 19 4.14 -5.44 3.93
CA ILE A 19 2.86 -5.92 3.42
C ILE A 19 3.12 -7.27 2.75
N ASP A 20 2.68 -8.34 3.39
CA ASP A 20 2.95 -9.71 2.95
C ASP A 20 1.87 -10.23 1.99
N SER A 21 0.62 -9.78 2.14
CA SER A 21 -0.48 -10.18 1.27
C SER A 21 -1.43 -9.02 0.99
N VAL A 22 -1.69 -8.79 -0.29
CA VAL A 22 -2.83 -7.99 -0.74
C VAL A 22 -3.70 -8.89 -1.59
N VAL A 23 -4.93 -9.11 -1.13
CA VAL A 23 -6.00 -9.72 -1.91
C VAL A 23 -7.18 -8.78 -1.81
N GLY A 24 -7.60 -8.24 -2.95
CA GLY A 24 -8.70 -7.29 -2.99
C GLY A 24 -9.35 -7.26 -4.36
N SER A 25 -10.62 -6.87 -4.36
CA SER A 25 -11.40 -6.53 -5.54
C SER A 25 -11.20 -5.05 -5.84
N CYS A 26 -10.66 -4.71 -7.01
CA CYS A 26 -10.54 -3.33 -7.46
C CYS A 26 -11.47 -3.11 -8.66
N PRO A 27 -12.53 -2.29 -8.56
CA PRO A 27 -13.37 -1.99 -9.70
C PRO A 27 -12.70 -0.94 -10.59
N ILE A 28 -12.50 -1.25 -11.88
CA ILE A 28 -12.00 -0.31 -12.90
C ILE A 28 -13.02 -0.29 -14.02
N GLY A 29 -13.55 0.89 -14.35
CA GLY A 29 -14.59 1.01 -15.37
C GLY A 29 -15.85 0.20 -15.08
N GLY A 30 -16.12 -0.12 -13.81
CA GLY A 30 -17.25 -0.97 -13.38
C GLY A 30 -17.00 -2.48 -13.46
N ILE A 31 -15.80 -2.91 -13.85
CA ILE A 31 -15.40 -4.33 -13.88
C ILE A 31 -14.56 -4.64 -12.65
N GLU A 32 -14.87 -5.74 -11.97
CA GLU A 32 -14.14 -6.18 -10.80
C GLU A 32 -12.87 -6.95 -11.18
N TYR A 33 -11.73 -6.48 -10.67
CA TYR A 33 -10.43 -7.13 -10.88
C TYR A 33 -9.96 -7.78 -9.58
N THR A 34 -9.44 -8.99 -9.71
CA THR A 34 -8.70 -9.62 -8.62
C THR A 34 -7.29 -9.05 -8.63
N VAL A 35 -6.94 -8.36 -7.55
CA VAL A 35 -5.59 -7.85 -7.33
C VAL A 35 -4.83 -8.84 -6.47
N THR A 36 -3.74 -9.37 -7.01
CA THR A 36 -2.81 -10.22 -6.27
C THR A 36 -1.45 -9.55 -6.21
N LYS A 37 -0.79 -9.63 -5.07
CA LYS A 37 0.59 -9.18 -4.95
C LYS A 37 1.53 -10.17 -5.64
N SER A 38 2.47 -9.66 -6.44
CA SER A 38 3.61 -10.44 -6.94
C SER A 38 4.77 -10.30 -5.96
N ALA A 39 5.39 -11.40 -5.51
CA ALA A 39 6.46 -11.41 -4.52
C ALA A 39 7.69 -10.58 -4.96
N PRO A 40 8.48 -9.97 -4.03
CA PRO A 40 8.52 -10.11 -2.56
C PRO A 40 7.62 -9.12 -1.76
N ALA A 41 7.73 -9.13 -0.43
CA ALA A 41 7.11 -8.18 0.51
C ALA A 41 7.29 -6.71 0.11
N TRP A 42 6.23 -5.90 0.24
CA TRP A 42 6.36 -4.45 0.07
C TRP A 42 6.85 -3.87 1.39
N ALA A 43 7.89 -3.04 1.32
CA ALA A 43 8.47 -2.40 2.49
C ALA A 43 7.70 -1.12 2.81
N ILE A 44 7.41 -0.87 4.09
CA ILE A 44 6.83 0.37 4.56
C ILE A 44 7.94 1.15 5.27
N ASP A 45 8.24 2.34 4.78
CA ASP A 45 9.25 3.25 5.33
C ASP A 45 8.58 4.49 5.91
N ILE A 46 9.07 4.97 7.06
CA ILE A 46 8.55 6.19 7.67
C ILE A 46 9.14 7.42 6.95
N VAL A 47 8.26 8.32 6.50
CA VAL A 47 8.65 9.62 5.95
C VAL A 47 8.76 10.65 7.06
N GLY A 48 7.78 10.72 7.96
CA GLY A 48 7.75 11.69 9.04
C GLY A 48 6.40 11.80 9.72
N GLN A 49 6.33 12.55 10.82
CA GLN A 49 5.07 12.93 11.45
C GLN A 49 4.27 13.82 10.50
N ASN A 50 2.98 13.53 10.31
CA ASN A 50 2.13 14.38 9.49
C ASN A 50 1.98 15.76 10.15
N PRO A 51 2.24 16.87 9.42
CA PRO A 51 2.23 18.21 10.00
C PRO A 51 0.84 18.73 10.34
N SER A 52 -0.21 18.17 9.74
CA SER A 52 -1.61 18.56 9.94
C SER A 52 -2.37 17.63 10.88
N HIS A 53 -1.85 16.43 11.14
CA HIS A 53 -2.49 15.41 11.95
C HIS A 53 -1.49 14.81 12.95
N THR A 54 -1.63 15.16 14.23
CA THR A 54 -0.68 14.78 15.30
C THR A 54 -0.66 13.29 15.63
N ASN A 55 -1.66 12.53 15.19
CA ASN A 55 -1.79 11.09 15.38
C ASN A 55 -1.39 10.29 14.12
N TRP A 56 -0.98 10.95 13.04
CA TRP A 56 -0.65 10.31 11.77
C TRP A 56 0.85 10.34 11.48
N VAL A 57 1.37 9.24 10.96
CA VAL A 57 2.75 9.16 10.47
C VAL A 57 2.70 8.92 8.98
N ASP A 58 3.27 9.84 8.21
CA ASP A 58 3.38 9.70 6.76
C ASP A 58 4.38 8.60 6.43
N VAL A 59 4.01 7.74 5.49
CA VAL A 59 4.79 6.57 5.09
C VAL A 59 4.92 6.46 3.59
N ARG A 60 6.00 5.82 3.17
CA ARG A 60 6.28 5.43 1.79
C ARG A 60 6.27 3.91 1.71
N ILE A 61 5.63 3.36 0.69
CA ILE A 61 5.61 1.92 0.46
C ILE A 61 6.36 1.61 -0.82
N SER A 62 7.48 0.91 -0.68
CA SER A 62 8.42 0.59 -1.74
C SER A 62 8.28 -0.86 -2.19
N GLY A 63 8.65 -1.14 -3.44
CA GLY A 63 8.58 -2.49 -4.01
C GLY A 63 7.16 -2.95 -4.32
N VAL A 64 6.21 -2.02 -4.48
CA VAL A 64 4.82 -2.34 -4.83
C VAL A 64 4.81 -3.00 -6.20
N SER A 65 4.24 -4.19 -6.25
CA SER A 65 4.10 -4.98 -7.47
C SER A 65 2.87 -5.87 -7.32
N THR A 66 1.88 -5.65 -8.18
CA THR A 66 0.62 -6.38 -8.20
C THR A 66 0.31 -6.89 -9.60
N HIS A 67 -0.24 -8.09 -9.67
CA HIS A 67 -0.86 -8.66 -10.85
C HIS A 67 -2.38 -8.53 -10.75
N TRP A 68 -2.98 -7.90 -11.75
CA TRP A 68 -4.41 -7.63 -11.84
C TRP A 68 -4.97 -8.55 -12.92
N ALA A 69 -5.97 -9.35 -12.56
CA ALA A 69 -6.63 -10.25 -13.49
C ALA A 69 -8.15 -10.17 -13.32
N GLY A 70 -8.85 -10.01 -14.43
CA GLY A 70 -10.30 -9.87 -14.48
C GLY A 70 -10.84 -10.11 -15.89
N PHE A 71 -12.10 -9.75 -16.14
CA PHE A 71 -12.86 -10.03 -17.37
C PHE A 71 -12.08 -9.69 -18.67
N GLY A 72 -11.32 -10.65 -19.19
CA GLY A 72 -10.48 -10.47 -20.39
C GLY A 72 -9.35 -9.44 -20.24
N CYS A 73 -9.02 -9.04 -19.01
CA CYS A 73 -8.02 -8.02 -18.75
C CYS A 73 -6.97 -8.49 -17.74
N VAL A 74 -5.71 -8.40 -18.14
CA VAL A 74 -4.55 -8.64 -17.28
C VAL A 74 -3.61 -7.45 -17.34
N ALA A 75 -3.05 -7.06 -16.19
CA ALA A 75 -2.08 -5.99 -16.09
C ALA A 75 -1.16 -6.23 -14.88
N ASP A 76 0.10 -5.87 -15.03
CA ASP A 76 1.04 -5.75 -13.92
C ASP A 76 1.20 -4.28 -13.54
N VAL A 77 1.00 -3.95 -12.27
CA VAL A 77 1.11 -2.59 -11.75
C VAL A 77 2.26 -2.54 -10.75
N LYS A 78 3.23 -1.65 -10.99
CA LYS A 78 4.45 -1.54 -10.19
C LYS A 78 4.77 -0.09 -9.84
N GLY A 79 5.35 0.13 -8.67
CA GLY A 79 5.88 1.44 -8.30
C GLY A 79 6.01 1.66 -6.80
N THR A 80 5.72 2.88 -6.38
CA THR A 80 5.76 3.32 -4.98
C THR A 80 4.40 3.91 -4.62
N LEU A 81 3.93 3.62 -3.42
CA LEU A 81 2.74 4.23 -2.84
C LEU A 81 3.11 5.16 -1.69
N TYR A 82 2.23 6.12 -1.43
CA TYR A 82 2.32 7.02 -0.29
C TYR A 82 0.99 7.00 0.46
N GLY A 83 1.08 7.23 1.77
CA GLY A 83 -0.07 7.25 2.64
C GLY A 83 0.34 7.59 4.06
N HIS A 84 -0.51 7.28 5.00
CA HIS A 84 -0.26 7.53 6.42
C HIS A 84 -0.71 6.35 7.27
N TYR A 85 -0.02 6.17 8.39
CA TYR A 85 -0.45 5.27 9.46
C TYR A 85 -1.11 6.08 10.58
N GLU A 86 -2.29 5.64 10.99
CA GLU A 86 -3.08 6.26 12.06
C GLU A 86 -2.83 5.53 13.39
N ASN A 87 -2.12 6.18 14.32
CA ASN A 87 -1.78 5.54 15.60
C ASN A 87 -3.01 5.16 16.45
N ASP A 88 -4.11 5.91 16.35
CA ASP A 88 -5.31 5.67 17.17
C ASP A 88 -6.09 4.43 16.71
N THR A 89 -6.12 4.17 15.40
CA THR A 89 -6.93 3.12 14.79
C THR A 89 -6.10 1.91 14.35
N GLY A 90 -4.78 2.05 14.25
CA GLY A 90 -3.89 1.01 13.72
C GLY A 90 -4.01 0.81 12.21
N ASN A 91 -4.59 1.79 11.50
CA ASN A 91 -4.84 1.69 10.08
C ASN A 91 -3.73 2.33 9.25
N LEU A 92 -3.31 1.63 8.21
CA LEU A 92 -2.52 2.16 7.12
C LEU A 92 -3.47 2.60 6.01
N VAL A 93 -3.52 3.90 5.74
CA VAL A 93 -4.39 4.51 4.74
C VAL A 93 -3.56 4.96 3.55
N ILE A 94 -3.89 4.41 2.39
CA ILE A 94 -3.31 4.78 1.09
C ILE A 94 -4.33 5.62 0.37
N SER A 95 -4.05 6.90 0.23
CA SER A 95 -4.97 7.86 -0.39
C SER A 95 -4.34 8.62 -1.56
N ASP A 96 -3.06 8.41 -1.84
CA ASP A 96 -2.33 9.31 -2.72
C ASP A 96 -2.49 8.96 -4.21
N THR A 97 -2.74 10.01 -5.00
CA THR A 97 -2.70 10.03 -6.47
C THR A 97 -1.28 10.29 -7.01
N SER A 98 -0.33 10.68 -6.16
CA SER A 98 1.06 10.96 -6.53
C SER A 98 1.94 9.70 -6.64
N GLY A 99 1.41 8.55 -6.22
CA GLY A 99 2.08 7.26 -6.34
C GLY A 99 2.26 6.89 -7.81
N GLY A 100 3.51 6.80 -8.26
CA GLY A 100 3.89 6.42 -9.62
C GLY A 100 3.72 4.93 -9.89
N LEU A 101 2.54 4.38 -9.59
CA LEU A 101 2.18 3.04 -10.02
C LEU A 101 1.94 3.06 -11.52
N ILE A 102 2.78 2.35 -12.27
CA ILE A 102 2.70 2.28 -13.72
C ILE A 102 2.21 0.90 -14.12
N ALA A 103 1.22 0.88 -15.00
CA ALA A 103 0.72 -0.33 -15.64
C ALA A 103 1.69 -0.84 -16.72
N SER A 104 1.87 -2.14 -16.79
CA SER A 104 2.74 -2.85 -17.72
C SER A 104 2.17 -4.23 -18.03
N ASN A 105 2.61 -4.87 -19.11
CA ASN A 105 2.07 -6.15 -19.58
C ASN A 105 0.54 -6.13 -19.72
N VAL A 106 0.01 -5.00 -20.15
CA VAL A 106 -1.43 -4.76 -20.19
C VAL A 106 -2.04 -5.42 -21.41
N ASN A 107 -3.02 -6.28 -21.17
CA ASN A 107 -3.91 -6.80 -22.18
C ASN A 107 -5.34 -6.59 -21.71
N CYS A 108 -5.87 -5.38 -21.88
CA CYS A 108 -7.15 -4.95 -21.31
C CYS A 108 -8.09 -4.32 -22.34
N MET A 109 -7.94 -4.66 -23.62
CA MET A 109 -8.77 -4.15 -24.72
C MET A 109 -8.88 -2.61 -24.76
N GLY A 110 -7.83 -1.90 -24.31
CA GLY A 110 -7.77 -0.44 -24.29
C GLY A 110 -8.41 0.25 -23.08
N LEU A 111 -8.95 -0.50 -22.10
CA LEU A 111 -9.44 0.08 -20.84
C LEU A 111 -8.29 0.62 -19.96
N ILE A 112 -7.15 -0.03 -20.06
CA ILE A 112 -5.86 0.33 -19.48
C ILE A 112 -4.83 0.05 -20.57
N ASN A 113 -3.76 0.83 -20.62
CA ASN A 113 -2.63 0.66 -21.52
C ASN A 113 -1.31 0.60 -20.75
N ASP A 114 -0.28 0.06 -21.39
CA ASP A 114 1.08 0.12 -20.86
C ASP A 114 1.52 1.59 -20.70
N GLY A 115 2.06 1.92 -19.52
CA GLY A 115 2.48 3.28 -19.18
C GLY A 115 1.41 4.11 -18.46
N ASP A 116 0.17 3.62 -18.35
CA ASP A 116 -0.88 4.34 -17.62
C ASP A 116 -0.53 4.43 -16.13
N VAL A 117 -0.78 5.61 -15.55
CA VAL A 117 -0.64 5.85 -14.11
C VAL A 117 -1.89 5.36 -13.41
N VAL A 118 -1.71 4.43 -12.46
CA VAL A 118 -2.79 3.81 -11.72
C VAL A 118 -2.84 4.38 -10.30
N THR A 119 -4.02 4.80 -9.85
CA THR A 119 -4.20 5.20 -8.44
C THR A 119 -4.75 4.02 -7.64
N LEU A 120 -4.07 3.66 -6.55
CA LEU A 120 -4.59 2.72 -5.56
C LEU A 120 -5.08 3.48 -4.33
N LYS A 121 -6.35 3.28 -3.96
CA LYS A 121 -6.89 3.77 -2.69
C LYS A 121 -7.28 2.59 -1.82
N SER A 122 -6.77 2.55 -0.60
CA SER A 122 -7.09 1.46 0.32
C SER A 122 -6.89 1.87 1.77
N SER A 123 -7.56 1.15 2.67
CA SER A 123 -7.32 1.25 4.11
C SER A 123 -7.14 -0.16 4.65
N TRP A 124 -5.99 -0.40 5.26
CA TRP A 124 -5.60 -1.71 5.77
C TRP A 124 -5.36 -1.65 7.27
N HIS A 125 -6.02 -2.53 8.01
CA HIS A 125 -5.69 -2.71 9.42
C HIS A 125 -4.41 -3.54 9.55
N MET A 126 -3.45 -3.03 10.30
CA MET A 126 -2.13 -3.64 10.43
C MET A 126 -2.07 -4.54 11.66
N ALA A 127 -1.50 -5.75 11.52
CA ALA A 127 -1.25 -6.59 12.68
C ALA A 127 0.08 -6.21 13.33
N MET A 128 0.05 -6.17 14.66
CA MET A 128 1.25 -5.94 15.45
C MET A 128 2.07 -7.21 15.59
N ALA A 129 3.37 -7.11 15.33
CA ALA A 129 4.32 -8.19 15.57
C ALA A 129 4.56 -8.50 17.05
N SER A 130 4.28 -7.57 17.97
CA SER A 130 4.63 -7.70 19.39
C SER A 130 3.43 -8.05 20.28
N THR A 131 3.68 -8.92 21.27
CA THR A 131 2.65 -9.55 22.13
C THR A 131 2.21 -8.71 23.34
N GLY A 132 2.38 -7.38 23.32
CA GLY A 132 1.95 -6.55 24.45
C GLY A 132 2.19 -5.06 24.26
N LYS A 133 1.11 -4.32 23.93
CA LYS A 133 1.00 -2.89 23.59
C LYS A 133 1.97 -2.41 22.49
N ALA A 134 1.44 -2.13 21.30
CA ALA A 134 2.21 -1.67 20.15
C ALA A 134 1.34 -0.80 19.21
N PRO A 135 1.89 0.17 18.44
CA PRO A 135 3.03 1.06 18.65
C PRO A 135 2.57 2.53 18.79
N LEU A 136 3.39 3.39 19.41
CA LEU A 136 3.24 4.84 19.30
C LEU A 136 4.41 5.31 18.41
N ILE A 137 4.16 5.49 17.11
CA ILE A 137 5.24 5.80 16.15
C ILE A 137 5.53 7.30 16.24
N LYS A 138 6.66 7.65 16.85
CA LYS A 138 7.17 9.02 16.94
C LYS A 138 8.42 9.16 16.11
N THR A 139 8.37 9.98 15.07
CA THR A 139 9.55 10.40 14.32
C THR A 139 10.15 11.60 15.04
N SER A 140 11.19 11.37 15.85
CA SER A 140 12.02 12.44 16.40
C SER A 140 12.84 13.13 15.32
#